data_AF-A0A9W4TL81-F1
#
_entry.id   AF-A0A9W4TL81-F1
#
_cell.length_a   1.000
_cell.length_b   1.000
_cell.length_c   1.000
_cell.angle_alpha   90.00
_cell.angle_beta   90.00
_cell.angle_gamma   90.00
#
_symmetry.space_group_name_H-M   'P 1'
#
loop_
_entity.id
_entity.type
_entity.pdbx_description
1 polymer ?
#
loop_
_entity_poly.entity_id
_entity_poly.type
_entity_poly.pdbx_seq_one_letter_code
_entity_poly.pdbx_strand_id
1 'polypeptide(L)'
;MHSQTLEEFKKAIKSKYEIEKEGEYFDYLYNPSRGKLRDLCWIIYENNPTQDDLNVFRNLLCLDFDHTRKNKYNEQKDKFRPIETFFKGETDPSNIDAINLAAVIVDFQPRPFKKFNEKCRINEVKHMVSVVEMNAAAQIEIVEEGNLVESYPQKGNRFYNFKYVLSKKIVKKIYPRKIITATVGAVAFVSSARLYFVRKKDQTE
;
A
#
# COMPACT_ATOMS: atom_id res chain seq x y z
N MET A 1 4.44 20.00 7.27
CA MET A 1 4.42 18.72 6.53
C MET A 1 3.01 18.30 6.12
N HIS A 2 2.00 18.32 6.99
CA HIS A 2 0.64 17.90 6.62
C HIS A 2 -0.01 18.72 5.48
N SER A 3 0.27 20.02 5.40
CA SER A 3 -0.27 20.90 4.36
C SER A 3 0.25 20.57 2.96
N GLN A 4 1.56 20.38 2.79
CA GLN A 4 2.17 20.08 1.49
C GLN A 4 1.68 18.74 0.92
N THR A 5 1.64 17.68 1.73
CA THR A 5 1.13 16.37 1.29
C THR A 5 -0.35 16.40 0.92
N LEU A 6 -1.15 17.26 1.57
CA LEU A 6 -2.56 17.43 1.22
C LEU A 6 -2.72 18.13 -0.14
N GLU A 7 -1.91 19.15 -0.42
CA GLU A 7 -1.91 19.82 -1.72
C GLU A 7 -1.47 18.88 -2.86
N GLU A 8 -0.48 18.04 -2.62
CA GLU A 8 -0.08 16.98 -3.56
C GLU A 8 -1.22 16.00 -3.81
N PHE A 9 -1.94 15.59 -2.77
CA PHE A 9 -3.09 14.70 -2.88
C PHE A 9 -4.20 15.32 -3.72
N LYS A 10 -4.58 16.58 -3.44
CA LYS A 10 -5.57 17.32 -4.23
C LYS A 10 -5.15 17.45 -5.69
N LYS A 11 -3.89 17.79 -5.95
CA LYS A 11 -3.35 17.91 -7.31
C LYS A 11 -3.41 16.58 -8.05
N ALA A 12 -3.05 15.48 -7.40
CA ALA A 12 -3.10 14.15 -7.98
C ALA A 12 -4.55 13.73 -8.32
N ILE A 13 -5.52 14.05 -7.46
CA ILE A 13 -6.95 13.82 -7.73
C ILE A 13 -7.40 14.63 -8.94
N LYS A 14 -7.04 15.93 -9.04
CA LYS A 14 -7.37 16.75 -10.21
C LYS A 14 -6.79 16.16 -11.49
N SER A 15 -5.51 15.75 -11.47
CA SER A 15 -4.90 15.11 -12.63
C SER A 15 -5.61 13.82 -13.04
N LYS A 16 -6.05 13.01 -12.07
CA LYS A 16 -6.85 11.80 -12.33
C LYS A 16 -8.24 12.15 -12.89
N TYR A 17 -8.90 13.16 -12.33
CA TYR A 17 -10.18 13.67 -12.81
C TYR A 17 -10.13 14.09 -14.28
N GLU A 18 -9.09 14.81 -14.70
CA GLU A 18 -8.93 15.23 -16.11
C GLU A 18 -8.87 14.06 -17.10
N ILE A 19 -8.40 12.89 -16.65
CA ILE A 19 -8.37 11.67 -17.44
C ILE A 19 -9.75 10.97 -17.38
N GLU A 20 -10.31 10.81 -16.17
CA GLU A 20 -11.56 10.09 -15.97
C GLU A 20 -12.80 10.82 -16.49
N LYS A 21 -12.75 12.16 -16.65
CA LYS A 21 -13.88 12.93 -17.21
C LYS A 21 -14.20 12.53 -18.65
N GLU A 22 -13.25 11.94 -19.37
CA GLU A 22 -13.38 11.40 -20.73
C GLU A 22 -13.56 9.86 -20.75
N GLY A 23 -13.64 9.24 -19.57
CA GLY A 23 -13.67 7.80 -19.38
C GLY A 23 -15.10 7.21 -19.25
N GLU A 24 -15.20 6.12 -18.49
CA GLU A 24 -16.43 5.33 -18.33
C GLU A 24 -17.63 6.15 -17.83
N TYR A 25 -17.37 7.09 -16.91
CA TYR A 25 -18.41 7.92 -16.29
C TYR A 25 -18.52 9.32 -16.91
N PHE A 26 -18.21 9.46 -18.21
CA PHE A 26 -18.28 10.72 -18.96
C PHE A 26 -19.56 11.52 -18.71
N ASP A 27 -20.72 10.85 -18.77
CA ASP A 27 -22.04 11.49 -18.59
C ASP A 27 -22.17 12.24 -17.25
N TYR A 28 -21.46 11.76 -16.22
CA TYR A 28 -21.46 12.32 -14.88
C TYR A 28 -20.33 13.33 -14.68
N LEU A 29 -19.15 13.08 -15.24
CA LEU A 29 -17.91 13.81 -14.94
C LEU A 29 -17.58 14.92 -15.94
N TYR A 30 -18.03 14.86 -17.20
CA TYR A 30 -17.71 15.89 -18.19
C TYR A 30 -18.25 17.28 -17.82
N ASN A 31 -19.50 17.31 -17.32
CA ASN A 31 -20.11 18.51 -16.72
C ASN A 31 -20.73 18.10 -15.38
N PRO A 32 -19.93 18.10 -14.30
CA PRO A 32 -20.36 17.58 -13.02
C PRO A 32 -21.36 18.56 -12.39
N SER A 33 -22.43 17.99 -11.86
CA SER A 33 -23.40 18.68 -11.01
C SER A 33 -23.54 17.92 -9.70
N ARG A 34 -24.01 18.58 -8.64
CA ARG A 34 -24.26 17.92 -7.34
C ARG A 34 -25.12 16.66 -7.47
N GLY A 35 -26.12 16.70 -8.35
CA GLY A 35 -26.99 15.55 -8.62
C GLY A 35 -26.23 14.42 -9.32
N LYS A 36 -25.49 14.75 -10.38
CA LYS A 36 -24.67 13.76 -11.12
C LYS A 36 -23.62 13.11 -10.23
N LEU A 37 -22.91 13.89 -9.41
CA LEU A 37 -21.90 13.36 -8.50
C LEU A 37 -22.51 12.45 -7.42
N ARG A 38 -23.70 12.79 -6.92
CA ARG A 38 -24.46 11.93 -6.01
C ARG A 38 -24.86 10.62 -6.68
N ASP A 39 -25.37 10.69 -7.91
CA ASP A 39 -25.83 9.50 -8.63
C ASP A 39 -24.66 8.59 -8.99
N LEU A 40 -23.52 9.17 -9.40
CA LEU A 40 -22.27 8.43 -9.61
C LEU A 40 -21.76 7.78 -8.32
N CYS A 41 -21.80 8.51 -7.20
CA CYS A 41 -21.45 7.97 -5.89
C CYS A 41 -22.31 6.75 -5.53
N TRP A 42 -23.59 6.77 -5.88
CA TRP A 42 -24.48 5.61 -5.70
C TRP A 42 -24.07 4.42 -6.58
N ILE A 43 -23.72 4.65 -7.84
CA ILE A 43 -23.24 3.59 -8.76
C ILE A 43 -21.96 2.95 -8.22
N ILE A 44 -20.98 3.76 -7.80
CA ILE A 44 -19.73 3.26 -7.21
C ILE A 44 -20.02 2.42 -5.96
N TYR A 45 -20.98 2.85 -5.15
CA TYR A 45 -21.40 2.11 -3.97
C TYR A 45 -22.08 0.77 -4.30
N GLU A 46 -22.87 0.68 -5.37
CA GLU A 46 -23.46 -0.58 -5.83
C GLU A 46 -22.40 -1.54 -6.39
N ASN A 47 -21.29 -1.00 -6.91
CA ASN A 47 -20.18 -1.76 -7.51
C ASN A 47 -19.11 -2.23 -6.51
N ASN A 48 -19.53 -2.71 -5.32
CA ASN A 48 -18.66 -3.30 -4.29
C ASN A 48 -17.47 -2.41 -3.85
N PRO A 49 -17.73 -1.28 -3.17
CA PRO A 49 -16.69 -0.38 -2.67
C PRO A 49 -15.82 -1.04 -1.60
N THR A 50 -14.60 -0.54 -1.41
CA THR A 50 -13.75 -1.01 -0.32
C THR A 50 -14.26 -0.52 1.04
N GLN A 51 -13.87 -1.17 2.13
CA GLN A 51 -14.26 -0.74 3.49
C GLN A 51 -13.83 0.71 3.79
N ASP A 52 -12.72 1.15 3.21
CA ASP A 52 -12.28 2.54 3.36
C ASP A 52 -13.16 3.51 2.59
N ASP A 53 -13.61 3.13 1.39
CA ASP A 53 -14.56 3.93 0.61
C ASP A 53 -15.90 4.05 1.39
N LEU A 54 -16.38 2.95 1.99
CA LEU A 54 -17.55 2.94 2.89
C LEU A 54 -17.40 3.95 4.05
N ASN A 55 -16.24 3.97 4.68
CA ASN A 55 -15.94 4.92 5.76
C ASN A 55 -15.93 6.37 5.25
N VAL A 56 -15.36 6.63 4.07
CA VAL A 56 -15.36 7.96 3.44
C VAL A 56 -16.79 8.43 3.19
N PHE A 57 -17.64 7.55 2.65
CA PHE A 57 -19.01 7.92 2.39
C PHE A 57 -19.78 8.21 3.68
N ARG A 58 -19.60 7.38 4.72
CA ARG A 58 -20.22 7.59 6.05
C ARG A 58 -19.78 8.92 6.66
N ASN A 59 -18.49 9.26 6.57
CA ASN A 59 -17.95 10.50 7.14
C ASN A 59 -18.55 11.75 6.48
N LEU A 60 -18.62 11.79 5.15
CA LEU A 60 -19.17 12.96 4.48
C LEU A 60 -20.69 13.02 4.66
N LEU A 61 -21.40 11.93 4.35
CA LEU A 61 -22.86 11.94 4.29
C LEU A 61 -23.52 11.79 5.66
N CYS A 62 -22.77 11.39 6.69
CA CYS A 62 -23.28 11.09 8.04
C CYS A 62 -24.39 10.04 8.02
N LEU A 63 -24.38 9.16 7.01
CA LEU A 63 -25.38 8.14 6.79
C LEU A 63 -24.67 6.81 6.59
N ASP A 64 -25.23 5.77 7.20
CA ASP A 64 -24.88 4.41 6.86
C ASP A 64 -25.49 4.07 5.51
N PHE A 65 -24.65 3.53 4.64
CA PHE A 65 -25.11 3.04 3.35
C PHE A 65 -25.95 1.80 3.53
N ASP A 66 -27.22 1.99 3.21
CA ASP A 66 -28.26 1.00 3.25
C ASP A 66 -29.03 1.13 1.93
N HIS A 67 -29.05 0.05 1.15
CA HIS A 67 -29.74 0.01 -0.14
C HIS A 67 -31.23 0.32 -0.01
N THR A 68 -31.82 0.15 1.18
CA THR A 68 -33.23 0.47 1.45
C THR A 68 -33.49 1.96 1.63
N ARG A 69 -32.45 2.78 1.83
CA ARG A 69 -32.55 4.20 2.23
C ARG A 69 -32.10 5.18 1.15
N LYS A 70 -32.16 4.80 -0.13
CA LYS A 70 -31.77 5.66 -1.28
C LYS A 70 -32.36 7.07 -1.21
N ASN A 71 -33.61 7.21 -0.74
CA ASN A 71 -34.27 8.52 -0.63
C ASN A 71 -33.55 9.49 0.34
N LYS A 72 -32.91 9.00 1.40
CA LYS A 72 -32.16 9.85 2.35
C LYS A 72 -30.92 10.47 1.72
N TYR A 73 -30.38 9.87 0.65
CA TYR A 73 -29.25 10.42 -0.10
C TYR A 73 -29.64 11.65 -0.92
N ASN A 74 -30.90 11.75 -1.33
CA ASN A 74 -31.39 12.91 -2.06
C ASN A 74 -31.30 14.19 -1.23
N GLU A 75 -31.48 14.08 0.09
CA GLU A 75 -31.39 15.18 1.05
C GLU A 75 -29.93 15.67 1.23
N GLN A 76 -28.94 14.82 0.94
CA GLN A 76 -27.51 15.16 1.13
C GLN A 76 -26.87 15.80 -0.11
N LYS A 77 -27.66 16.23 -1.10
CA LYS A 77 -27.18 16.81 -2.36
C LYS A 77 -26.20 17.98 -2.14
N ASP A 78 -26.44 18.82 -1.13
CA ASP A 78 -25.59 19.99 -0.87
C ASP A 78 -24.19 19.63 -0.38
N LYS A 79 -24.00 18.43 0.18
CA LYS A 79 -22.68 17.94 0.60
C LYS A 79 -21.73 17.68 -0.56
N PHE A 80 -22.26 17.55 -1.79
CA PHE A 80 -21.47 17.40 -3.01
C PHE A 80 -21.02 18.74 -3.60
N ARG A 81 -21.51 19.88 -3.10
CA ARG A 81 -21.10 21.21 -3.59
C ARG A 81 -19.58 21.41 -3.56
N PRO A 82 -18.84 21.09 -2.47
CA PRO A 82 -17.38 21.30 -2.45
C PRO A 82 -16.64 20.41 -3.45
N ILE A 83 -17.21 19.27 -3.84
CA ILE A 83 -16.61 18.35 -4.81
C ILE A 83 -16.86 18.85 -6.23
N GLU A 84 -18.08 19.33 -6.50
CA GLU A 84 -18.44 19.97 -7.76
C GLU A 84 -17.50 21.14 -8.08
N THR A 85 -17.38 22.09 -7.15
CA THR A 85 -16.54 23.28 -7.35
C THR A 85 -15.05 22.94 -7.41
N PHE A 86 -14.62 21.86 -6.74
CA PHE A 86 -13.26 21.35 -6.81
C PHE A 86 -12.90 20.79 -8.19
N PHE A 87 -13.79 19.97 -8.76
CA PHE A 87 -13.62 19.41 -10.11
C PHE A 87 -13.71 20.46 -11.20
N LYS A 88 -14.54 21.50 -11.02
CA LYS A 88 -14.60 22.66 -11.93
C LYS A 88 -13.40 23.60 -11.77
N GLY A 89 -12.56 23.41 -10.75
CA GLY A 89 -11.43 24.30 -10.47
C GLY A 89 -11.82 25.66 -9.88
N GLU A 90 -13.08 25.85 -9.47
CA GLU A 90 -13.60 27.09 -8.91
C GLU A 90 -13.15 27.32 -7.46
N THR A 91 -13.00 26.25 -6.68
CA THR A 91 -12.66 26.34 -5.26
C THR A 91 -11.71 25.22 -4.87
N ASP A 92 -10.86 25.50 -3.89
CA ASP A 92 -10.07 24.47 -3.21
C ASP A 92 -10.71 24.13 -1.86
N PRO A 93 -11.34 22.94 -1.70
CA PRO A 93 -12.05 22.59 -0.48
C PRO A 93 -11.07 22.32 0.66
N SER A 94 -11.35 22.89 1.83
CA SER A 94 -10.63 22.57 3.07
C SER A 94 -11.15 21.31 3.76
N ASN A 95 -12.35 20.84 3.39
CA ASN A 95 -12.97 19.67 3.99
C ASN A 95 -12.31 18.37 3.47
N ILE A 96 -11.57 17.70 4.35
CA ILE A 96 -10.86 16.45 4.05
C ILE A 96 -11.82 15.34 3.61
N ASP A 97 -13.02 15.26 4.17
CA ASP A 97 -14.00 14.22 3.79
C ASP A 97 -14.51 14.44 2.36
N ALA A 98 -14.66 15.69 1.94
CA ALA A 98 -15.03 16.02 0.56
C ALA A 98 -13.89 15.68 -0.42
N ILE A 99 -12.63 15.97 -0.05
CA ILE A 99 -11.45 15.58 -0.85
C ILE A 99 -11.33 14.06 -0.94
N ASN A 100 -11.53 13.35 0.16
CA ASN A 100 -11.50 11.89 0.17
C ASN A 100 -12.60 11.32 -0.73
N LEU A 101 -13.82 11.88 -0.68
CA LEU A 101 -14.89 11.43 -1.56
C LEU A 101 -14.58 11.74 -3.03
N ALA A 102 -13.97 12.90 -3.33
CA ALA A 102 -13.49 13.20 -4.67
C ALA A 102 -12.51 12.15 -5.18
N ALA A 103 -11.59 11.67 -4.32
CA ALA A 103 -10.67 10.58 -4.64
C ALA A 103 -11.38 9.25 -4.94
N VAL A 104 -12.49 8.96 -4.25
CA VAL A 104 -13.32 7.76 -4.53
C VAL A 104 -14.02 7.90 -5.89
N ILE A 105 -14.60 9.06 -6.18
CA ILE A 105 -15.35 9.32 -7.42
C ILE A 105 -14.48 9.12 -8.67
N VAL A 106 -13.20 9.47 -8.61
CA VAL A 106 -12.25 9.34 -9.75
C VAL A 106 -11.36 8.10 -9.66
N ASP A 107 -11.70 7.16 -8.77
CA ASP A 107 -10.92 5.95 -8.49
C ASP A 107 -9.41 6.20 -8.27
N PHE A 108 -9.05 7.29 -7.58
CA PHE A 108 -7.65 7.59 -7.27
C PHE A 108 -7.11 6.69 -6.16
N GLN A 109 -5.92 6.10 -6.35
CA GLN A 109 -5.24 5.27 -5.36
C GLN A 109 -3.83 5.79 -5.06
N PRO A 110 -3.37 5.79 -3.79
CA PRO A 110 -4.06 5.30 -2.60
C PRO A 110 -5.08 6.30 -2.03
N ARG A 111 -6.23 5.80 -1.58
CA ARG A 111 -7.26 6.57 -0.85
C ARG A 111 -7.71 5.81 0.42
N PRO A 112 -8.17 6.51 1.48
CA PRO A 112 -8.28 7.97 1.68
C PRO A 112 -6.93 8.64 1.97
N PHE A 113 -6.93 9.96 2.19
CA PHE A 113 -5.73 10.78 2.45
C PHE A 113 -4.81 10.20 3.53
N LYS A 114 -5.36 9.58 4.59
CA LYS A 114 -4.56 8.92 5.63
C LYS A 114 -3.60 7.88 5.03
N LYS A 115 -4.09 7.01 4.14
CA LYS A 115 -3.28 6.01 3.46
C LYS A 115 -2.29 6.63 2.47
N PHE A 116 -2.70 7.68 1.77
CA PHE A 116 -1.81 8.43 0.90
C PHE A 116 -0.63 9.01 1.65
N ASN A 117 -0.89 9.72 2.75
CA ASN A 117 0.15 10.30 3.60
C ASN A 117 1.06 9.23 4.22
N GLU A 118 0.53 8.08 4.63
CA GLU A 118 1.34 6.95 5.08
C GLU A 118 2.26 6.43 3.96
N LYS A 119 1.75 6.29 2.73
CA LYS A 119 2.55 5.85 1.57
C LYS A 119 3.66 6.86 1.24
N CYS A 120 3.36 8.17 1.24
CA CYS A 120 4.36 9.21 1.00
C CYS A 120 5.50 9.15 2.02
N ARG A 121 5.17 9.04 3.32
CA ARG A 121 6.17 8.90 4.39
C ARG A 121 7.04 7.65 4.23
N ILE A 122 6.45 6.51 3.86
CA ILE A 122 7.21 5.28 3.64
C ILE A 122 8.15 5.43 2.44
N ASN A 123 7.72 6.10 1.38
CA ASN A 123 8.54 6.34 0.19
C ASN A 123 9.70 7.30 0.49
N GLU A 124 9.47 8.36 1.27
CA GLU A 124 10.53 9.25 1.75
C GLU A 124 11.59 8.47 2.54
N VAL A 125 11.16 7.63 3.49
CA VAL A 125 12.08 6.80 4.29
C VAL A 125 12.84 5.81 3.40
N LYS A 126 12.18 5.17 2.43
CA LYS A 126 12.86 4.26 1.49
C LYS A 126 13.92 4.99 0.67
N HIS A 127 13.62 6.19 0.18
CA HIS A 127 14.57 7.01 -0.57
C HIS A 127 15.76 7.42 0.29
N MET A 128 15.52 7.80 1.55
CA MET A 128 16.61 8.10 2.48
C MET A 128 17.48 6.86 2.76
N VAL A 129 16.87 5.68 2.95
CA VAL A 129 17.62 4.43 3.15
C VAL A 129 18.43 4.06 1.91
N SER A 130 17.86 4.16 0.71
CA SER A 130 18.60 3.85 -0.52
C SER A 130 19.76 4.82 -0.76
N VAL A 131 19.58 6.10 -0.47
CA VAL A 131 20.67 7.10 -0.56
C VAL A 131 21.78 6.79 0.45
N VAL A 132 21.43 6.38 1.68
CA VAL A 132 22.41 5.98 2.69
C VAL A 132 23.14 4.69 2.30
N GLU A 133 22.45 3.70 1.75
CA GLU A 133 23.06 2.46 1.25
C GLU A 133 23.99 2.71 0.06
N MET A 134 23.59 3.59 -0.88
CA MET A 134 24.44 4.01 -2.01
C MET A 134 25.67 4.78 -1.53
N ASN A 135 25.51 5.69 -0.57
CA ASN A 135 26.63 6.44 -0.01
C ASN A 135 27.56 5.55 0.83
N ALA A 136 27.03 4.55 1.53
CA ALA A 136 27.84 3.57 2.26
C ALA A 136 28.61 2.64 1.30
N ALA A 137 27.99 2.19 0.20
CA ALA A 137 28.67 1.41 -0.84
C ALA A 137 29.76 2.23 -1.57
N ALA A 138 29.51 3.51 -1.86
CA ALA A 138 30.49 4.41 -2.44
C ALA A 138 31.65 4.73 -1.48
N GLN A 139 31.41 4.74 -0.16
CA GLN A 139 32.47 4.85 0.85
C GLN A 139 33.31 3.57 0.98
N ILE A 140 32.78 2.39 0.62
CA ILE A 140 33.54 1.14 0.60
C ILE A 140 34.51 1.07 -0.59
N GLU A 141 34.21 1.72 -1.72
CA GLU A 141 35.11 1.81 -2.87
C GLU A 141 36.25 2.84 -2.70
N ILE A 142 36.21 3.69 -1.66
CA ILE A 142 37.23 4.73 -1.39
C ILE A 142 37.84 4.52 0.01
N VAL A 143 38.40 3.34 0.30
CA VAL A 143 39.37 3.18 1.40
C VAL A 143 40.42 2.13 1.02
N GLU A 144 41.37 2.52 0.18
CA GLU A 144 42.76 2.08 0.38
C GLU A 144 43.54 3.27 0.94
N GLU A 145 44.17 3.00 2.08
CA GLU A 145 45.14 3.81 2.83
C GLU A 145 44.67 5.11 3.54
N GLY A 146 44.70 5.05 4.88
CA GLY A 146 45.31 6.14 5.66
C GLY A 146 44.43 6.95 6.60
N ASN A 147 44.48 6.54 7.87
CA ASN A 147 44.32 7.33 9.10
C ASN A 147 42.95 7.88 9.57
N LEU A 148 42.71 7.53 10.84
CA LEU A 148 41.63 7.87 11.75
C LEU A 148 41.60 9.37 12.11
N VAL A 149 40.48 10.07 11.83
CA VAL A 149 40.06 11.25 12.61
C VAL A 149 38.54 11.23 12.76
N GLU A 150 38.11 10.99 13.99
CA GLU A 150 36.73 11.03 14.43
C GLU A 150 36.26 12.50 14.56
N SER A 151 35.17 12.88 13.89
CA SER A 151 34.49 14.15 14.21
C SER A 151 32.97 13.99 14.12
N TYR A 152 32.32 14.19 15.26
CA TYR A 152 30.86 14.20 15.39
C TYR A 152 30.33 15.63 15.21
N PRO A 153 29.20 15.84 14.50
CA PRO A 153 28.37 17.00 14.76
C PRO A 153 27.14 16.57 15.57
N GLN A 154 27.10 17.05 16.82
CA GLN A 154 25.86 17.24 17.57
C GLN A 154 24.94 18.19 16.81
N LYS A 155 23.73 17.75 16.43
CA LYS A 155 22.49 18.55 16.63
C LYS A 155 21.24 17.82 16.19
N GLY A 156 20.24 17.87 17.07
CA GLY A 156 18.83 17.82 16.68
C GLY A 156 18.15 16.48 16.93
N ASN A 157 17.79 16.25 18.19
CA ASN A 157 16.94 15.15 18.63
C ASN A 157 15.67 15.03 17.78
N ARG A 158 15.61 14.04 16.89
CA ARG A 158 14.37 13.59 16.24
C ARG A 158 14.32 12.07 16.03
N PHE A 159 15.02 11.31 16.87
CA PHE A 159 15.05 9.84 16.83
C PHE A 159 13.81 9.14 17.43
N TYR A 160 12.75 9.89 17.73
CA TYR A 160 11.46 9.31 18.14
C TYR A 160 10.66 8.91 16.91
N ASN A 161 11.06 7.84 16.20
CA ASN A 161 10.16 7.04 15.31
C ASN A 161 10.85 5.80 14.69
N PHE A 162 12.16 5.63 14.83
CA PHE A 162 12.87 4.51 14.18
C PHE A 162 12.48 3.13 14.74
N LYS A 163 12.09 3.04 16.02
CA LYS A 163 11.64 1.79 16.65
C LYS A 163 10.40 1.19 15.96
N TYR A 164 9.50 2.02 15.42
CA TYR A 164 8.24 1.53 14.82
C TYR A 164 8.46 0.89 13.44
N VAL A 165 9.51 1.31 12.73
CA VAL A 165 9.89 0.76 11.42
C VAL A 165 10.77 -0.49 11.58
N LEU A 166 11.68 -0.52 12.56
CA LEU A 166 12.48 -1.72 12.85
C LEU A 166 11.66 -2.86 13.48
N SER A 167 10.63 -2.56 14.28
CA SER A 167 9.85 -3.60 14.96
C SER A 167 9.09 -4.52 13.99
N LYS A 168 8.66 -4.01 12.83
CA LYS A 168 8.01 -4.84 11.79
C LYS A 168 8.99 -5.77 11.05
N LYS A 169 10.29 -5.48 11.03
CA LYS A 169 11.31 -6.34 10.39
C LYS A 169 11.69 -7.55 11.26
N ILE A 170 11.42 -7.51 12.58
CA ILE A 170 11.85 -8.55 13.53
C ILE A 170 10.74 -9.57 13.89
N VAL A 171 9.45 -9.30 13.62
CA VAL A 171 8.32 -10.17 14.08
C VAL A 171 7.73 -11.10 12.99
N LYS A 172 8.44 -11.40 11.90
CA LYS A 172 7.97 -12.36 10.88
C LYS A 172 8.87 -13.58 10.66
N LYS A 173 9.58 -14.03 11.69
CA LYS A 173 10.37 -15.27 11.61
C LYS A 173 10.17 -16.23 12.78
N ILE A 174 8.93 -16.47 13.22
CA ILE A 174 8.61 -17.61 14.09
C ILE A 174 7.29 -18.25 13.61
N TYR A 175 7.42 -19.15 12.64
CA TYR A 175 6.53 -20.31 12.50
C TYR A 175 7.46 -21.54 12.55
N PRO A 176 7.39 -22.40 13.58
CA PRO A 176 8.20 -23.61 13.58
C PRO A 176 7.58 -24.64 12.63
N ARG A 177 8.03 -24.66 11.38
CA ARG A 177 7.85 -25.83 10.50
C ARG A 177 8.85 -26.88 10.97
N LYS A 178 8.36 -27.91 11.68
CA LYS A 178 9.16 -29.09 12.07
C LYS A 178 9.71 -29.74 10.80
N ILE A 179 11.03 -29.73 10.65
CA ILE A 179 11.77 -30.53 9.66
C ILE A 179 11.91 -31.93 10.28
N ILE A 180 11.33 -32.95 9.65
CA ILE A 180 11.57 -34.34 10.04
C ILE A 180 12.89 -34.74 9.40
N THR A 181 13.97 -34.74 10.19
CA THR A 181 15.26 -35.32 9.84
C THR A 181 15.18 -36.83 10.00
N ALA A 182 15.30 -37.58 8.91
CA ALA A 182 15.47 -39.03 8.96
C ALA A 182 16.93 -39.34 9.32
N THR A 183 17.18 -39.73 10.56
CA THR A 183 18.45 -40.30 11.02
C THR A 183 18.57 -41.73 10.50
N VAL A 184 19.39 -41.92 9.46
CA VAL A 184 19.84 -43.27 9.05
C VAL A 184 20.82 -43.76 10.10
N GLY A 185 20.29 -44.43 11.12
CA GLY A 185 21.07 -45.16 12.11
C GLY A 185 21.68 -46.40 11.47
N ALA A 186 23.00 -46.54 11.59
CA ALA A 186 23.72 -47.75 11.24
C ALA A 186 23.24 -48.92 12.12
N VAL A 187 22.61 -49.93 11.51
CA VAL A 187 22.44 -51.26 12.10
C VAL A 187 23.28 -52.20 11.26
N ALA A 188 24.36 -52.70 11.85
CA ALA A 188 25.25 -53.69 11.25
C ALA A 188 24.86 -55.11 11.68
N PHE A 189 25.18 -56.07 10.79
CA PHE A 189 25.21 -57.54 10.98
C PHE A 189 23.83 -58.23 11.03
N VAL A 190 23.53 -59.32 10.29
CA VAL A 190 24.32 -60.51 9.93
C VAL A 190 23.68 -61.21 8.69
N SER A 191 24.54 -61.86 7.88
CA SER A 191 24.24 -63.04 7.04
C SER A 191 23.39 -62.92 5.77
N SER A 192 24.07 -62.98 4.62
CA SER A 192 23.93 -64.14 3.70
C SER A 192 24.94 -64.08 2.55
N ALA A 193 26.23 -64.21 2.88
CA ALA A 193 27.17 -64.80 1.94
C ALA A 193 26.77 -66.28 1.75
N ARG A 194 25.82 -66.60 0.85
CA ARG A 194 25.55 -68.00 0.45
C ARG A 194 24.66 -68.28 -0.78
N LEU A 195 24.27 -67.32 -1.63
CA LEU A 195 23.42 -67.67 -2.79
C LEU A 195 23.73 -67.03 -4.16
N TYR A 196 24.87 -66.36 -4.36
CA TYR A 196 25.30 -65.89 -5.70
C TYR A 196 26.46 -66.69 -6.31
N PHE A 197 26.72 -67.90 -5.81
CA PHE A 197 27.69 -68.84 -6.41
C PHE A 197 27.04 -69.97 -7.23
N VAL A 198 25.71 -69.95 -7.46
CA VAL A 198 24.97 -71.09 -8.08
C VAL A 198 24.25 -70.73 -9.38
N ARG A 199 24.52 -69.60 -10.04
CA ARG A 199 23.82 -69.31 -11.32
C ARG A 199 24.65 -68.71 -12.45
N LYS A 200 25.98 -68.87 -12.39
CA LYS A 200 26.88 -68.45 -13.49
C LYS A 200 27.80 -69.56 -13.99
N LYS A 201 27.37 -70.82 -13.90
CA LYS A 201 28.07 -71.96 -14.52
C LYS A 201 27.35 -72.63 -15.68
N ASP A 202 26.17 -72.15 -16.08
CA ASP A 202 25.37 -72.84 -17.13
C ASP A 202 25.11 -72.01 -18.40
N GLN A 203 25.89 -70.96 -18.68
CA GLN A 203 25.90 -70.32 -20.02
C GLN A 203 27.25 -69.67 -20.32
N THR A 204 28.27 -70.48 -20.59
CA THR A 204 29.18 -70.37 -21.77
C THR A 204 30.21 -71.49 -21.69
N GLU A 205 30.15 -72.35 -22.72
CA GLU A 205 31.03 -73.47 -23.11
C GLU A 205 30.93 -74.78 -22.32
#